data_AF-A0A150RZG6-F1
#
_entry.id   AF-A0A150RZG6-F1
#
_cell.length_a   1.000
_cell.length_b   1.000
_cell.length_c   1.000
_cell.angle_alpha   90.00
_cell.angle_beta   90.00
_cell.angle_gamma   90.00
#
_symmetry.space_group_name_H-M   'P 1'
#
loop_
_entity.id
_entity.type
_entity.pdbx_description
1 polymer ?
#
loop_
_entity_poly.entity_id
_entity_poly.type
_entity_poly.pdbx_seq_one_letter_code
_entity_poly.pdbx_strand_id
1 'polypeptide(L)'
;MSEGSAPQQVADERWAWSVLVWLGFAAPRASTAEDQEQVAGYDEALASWIRGYPGRLERYIRSLAEGLERAAGSGATFPAETAAVLDLKEEHIPRTFKAIRPDALFKLSSVYHWRYCPHRHPWLPVMLGRRLCNEIASTTGELPPDLELPPEIRDWMITLLQRQRRSSAVHGAPDILPLDLGGMTPEGIEAALAAYFEAPVEALVDKLRPDRYSASGFLSADDRLGQVIWEDARKLRELGVDRHALADRADEAIRQCRQADLRARDETEEWSRAYLRGKSFEEAEAAQRTDEYRAEHRRRVSMPRLVMLDDPATRLEVQLKGYLGEQEDPFRSIPAAGVNEDVILRNPDLEEEPAITVSLLTLHLIRRVCFFEGNVRYRVEPERLARVLGMIR
;
A
#
# COMPACT_ATOMS: atom_id res chain seq x y z
N MET A 1 -14.44 21.91 -39.61
CA MET A 1 -14.50 22.00 -38.13
C MET A 1 -14.03 23.39 -37.74
N SER A 2 -14.94 24.28 -37.33
CA SER A 2 -14.57 25.61 -36.86
C SER A 2 -13.91 25.48 -35.49
N GLU A 3 -12.67 25.95 -35.36
CA GLU A 3 -12.03 26.14 -34.06
C GLU A 3 -12.85 27.15 -33.27
N GLY A 4 -13.66 26.68 -32.31
CA GLY A 4 -14.34 27.57 -31.37
C GLY A 4 -13.32 28.45 -30.66
N SER A 5 -13.63 29.72 -30.45
CA SER A 5 -12.73 30.66 -29.78
C SER A 5 -12.35 30.16 -28.37
N ALA A 6 -11.10 30.34 -27.97
CA ALA A 6 -10.58 29.89 -26.66
C ALA A 6 -11.47 30.23 -25.44
N PRO A 7 -12.16 31.39 -25.37
CA PRO A 7 -13.08 31.70 -24.27
C PRO A 7 -14.29 30.76 -24.18
N GLN A 8 -14.83 30.32 -25.33
CA GLN A 8 -15.94 29.36 -25.35
C GLN A 8 -15.46 27.98 -24.87
N GLN A 9 -14.25 27.58 -25.27
CA GLN A 9 -13.67 26.29 -24.86
C GLN A 9 -13.43 26.20 -23.34
N VAL A 10 -12.91 27.27 -22.72
CA VAL A 10 -12.69 27.32 -21.27
C VAL A 10 -14.01 27.32 -20.49
N ALA A 11 -15.06 27.95 -21.04
CA ALA A 11 -16.39 27.91 -20.45
C ALA A 11 -16.97 26.48 -20.44
N ASP A 12 -16.75 25.73 -21.51
CA ASP A 12 -17.24 24.34 -21.65
C ASP A 12 -16.53 23.37 -20.67
N GLU A 13 -15.22 23.50 -20.47
CA GLU A 13 -14.44 22.67 -19.53
C GLU A 13 -14.83 22.95 -18.06
N ARG A 14 -15.02 24.23 -17.71
CA ARG A 14 -15.47 24.62 -16.36
C ARG A 14 -16.87 24.12 -16.07
N TRP A 15 -17.76 24.11 -17.07
CA TRP A 15 -19.07 23.49 -16.92
C TRP A 15 -18.95 21.99 -16.61
N ALA A 16 -18.16 21.25 -17.39
CA ALA A 16 -17.99 19.81 -17.20
C ALA A 16 -17.41 19.48 -15.81
N TRP A 17 -16.40 20.24 -15.36
CA TRP A 17 -15.87 20.11 -14.01
C TRP A 17 -16.91 20.45 -12.93
N SER A 18 -17.67 21.53 -13.10
CA SER A 18 -18.70 21.93 -12.13
C SER A 18 -19.80 20.87 -12.00
N VAL A 19 -20.20 20.25 -13.11
CA VAL A 19 -21.15 19.12 -13.10
C VAL A 19 -20.54 17.92 -12.38
N LEU A 20 -19.27 17.59 -12.63
CA LEU A 20 -18.59 16.49 -11.94
C LEU A 20 -18.50 16.72 -10.43
N VAL A 21 -18.18 17.95 -10.00
CA VAL A 21 -18.16 18.35 -8.58
C VAL A 21 -19.56 18.27 -7.97
N TRP A 22 -20.57 18.79 -8.67
CA TRP A 22 -21.96 18.70 -8.21
C TRP A 22 -22.40 17.25 -8.03
N LEU A 23 -22.09 16.37 -9.00
CA LEU A 23 -22.33 14.94 -8.88
C LEU A 23 -21.63 14.34 -7.66
N GLY A 24 -20.41 14.78 -7.36
CA GLY A 24 -19.66 14.42 -6.14
C GLY A 24 -20.41 14.72 -4.85
N PHE A 25 -21.13 15.83 -4.79
CA PHE A 25 -21.95 16.19 -3.63
C PHE A 25 -23.34 15.56 -3.66
N ALA A 26 -24.01 15.55 -4.81
CA ALA A 26 -25.42 15.19 -4.90
C ALA A 26 -25.63 13.67 -4.90
N ALA A 27 -24.84 12.92 -5.67
CA ALA A 27 -25.12 11.51 -5.92
C ALA A 27 -25.08 10.62 -4.66
N PRO A 28 -24.13 10.76 -3.71
CA PRO A 28 -24.15 9.99 -2.46
C PRO A 28 -25.32 10.33 -1.52
N ARG A 29 -25.99 11.48 -1.75
CA ARG A 29 -27.07 12.01 -0.89
C ARG A 29 -28.46 11.88 -1.54
N ALA A 30 -28.53 11.42 -2.78
CA ALA A 30 -29.77 11.27 -3.53
C ALA A 30 -30.65 10.21 -2.86
N SER A 31 -31.74 10.66 -2.22
CA SER A 31 -32.61 9.81 -1.41
C SER A 31 -34.05 9.77 -1.92
N THR A 32 -34.44 10.76 -2.73
CA THR A 32 -35.74 10.82 -3.39
C THR A 32 -35.66 10.37 -4.86
N ALA A 33 -36.80 10.02 -5.44
CA ALA A 33 -36.87 9.70 -6.87
C ALA A 33 -36.48 10.89 -7.76
N GLU A 34 -36.84 12.11 -7.35
CA GLU A 34 -36.47 13.34 -8.05
C GLU A 34 -34.95 13.59 -8.02
N ASP A 35 -34.31 13.43 -6.84
CA ASP A 35 -32.85 13.53 -6.74
C ASP A 35 -32.15 12.52 -7.65
N GLN A 36 -32.65 11.27 -7.67
CA GLN A 36 -32.10 10.18 -8.47
C GLN A 36 -32.26 10.45 -9.98
N GLU A 37 -33.41 10.96 -10.40
CA GLU A 37 -33.65 11.36 -11.79
C GLU A 37 -32.72 12.51 -12.20
N GLN A 38 -32.55 13.51 -11.33
CA GLN A 38 -31.65 14.63 -11.57
C GLN A 38 -30.19 14.18 -11.68
N VAL A 39 -29.71 13.34 -10.76
CA VAL A 39 -28.36 12.76 -10.81
C VAL A 39 -28.16 11.95 -12.08
N ALA A 40 -29.11 11.10 -12.46
CA ALA A 40 -29.05 10.32 -13.69
C ALA A 40 -29.00 11.21 -14.95
N GLY A 41 -29.75 12.31 -14.96
CA GLY A 41 -29.74 13.29 -16.03
C GLY A 41 -28.39 13.97 -16.20
N TYR A 42 -27.77 14.43 -15.11
CA TYR A 42 -26.44 15.03 -15.14
C TYR A 42 -25.34 14.01 -15.48
N ASP A 43 -25.45 12.76 -14.99
CA ASP A 43 -24.54 11.67 -15.35
C ASP A 43 -24.56 11.40 -16.87
N GLU A 44 -25.74 11.31 -17.49
CA GLU A 44 -25.85 11.14 -18.95
C GLU A 44 -25.33 12.38 -19.71
N ALA A 45 -25.71 13.58 -19.27
CA ALA A 45 -25.28 14.83 -19.93
C ALA A 45 -23.76 14.99 -19.93
N LEU A 46 -23.11 14.76 -18.78
CA LEU A 46 -21.66 14.82 -18.66
C LEU A 46 -20.99 13.70 -19.46
N ALA A 47 -21.49 12.47 -19.39
CA ALA A 47 -20.96 11.36 -20.19
C ALA A 47 -21.05 11.63 -21.70
N SER A 48 -22.17 12.19 -22.16
CA SER A 48 -22.36 12.60 -23.55
C SER A 48 -21.37 13.69 -23.97
N TRP A 49 -21.17 14.70 -23.12
CA TRP A 49 -20.17 15.74 -23.35
C TRP A 49 -18.76 15.16 -23.45
N ILE A 50 -18.35 14.27 -22.54
CA ILE A 50 -17.01 13.64 -22.56
C ILE A 50 -16.79 12.89 -23.88
N ARG A 51 -17.81 12.14 -24.34
CA ARG A 51 -17.75 11.44 -25.64
C ARG A 51 -17.66 12.40 -26.83
N GLY A 52 -18.34 13.54 -26.77
CA GLY A 52 -18.28 14.58 -27.79
C GLY A 52 -16.96 15.37 -27.82
N TYR A 53 -16.25 15.42 -26.68
CA TYR A 53 -15.00 16.16 -26.52
C TYR A 53 -13.89 15.32 -25.83
N PRO A 54 -13.41 14.23 -26.46
CA PRO A 54 -12.47 13.30 -25.82
C PRO A 54 -11.20 14.00 -25.34
N GLY A 55 -10.82 13.75 -24.08
CA GLY A 55 -9.58 14.25 -23.49
C GLY A 55 -9.63 15.69 -22.96
N ARG A 56 -10.74 16.44 -23.18
CA ARG A 56 -10.82 17.83 -22.70
C ARG A 56 -10.94 17.91 -21.18
N LEU A 57 -11.91 17.20 -20.59
CA LEU A 57 -12.08 17.15 -19.14
C LEU A 57 -10.84 16.56 -18.47
N GLU A 58 -10.21 15.56 -19.09
CA GLU A 58 -8.99 14.93 -18.59
C GLU A 58 -7.80 15.88 -18.54
N ARG A 59 -7.59 16.70 -19.59
CA ARG A 59 -6.56 17.76 -19.57
C ARG A 59 -6.84 18.80 -18.50
N TYR A 60 -8.09 19.19 -18.32
CA TYR A 60 -8.49 20.12 -17.27
C TYR A 60 -8.20 19.55 -15.87
N ILE A 61 -8.60 18.31 -15.63
CA ILE A 61 -8.30 17.57 -14.39
C ILE A 61 -6.78 17.47 -14.15
N ARG A 62 -5.98 17.19 -15.19
CA ARG A 62 -4.51 17.15 -15.09
C ARG A 62 -3.94 18.51 -14.70
N SER A 63 -4.41 19.59 -15.32
CA SER A 63 -3.99 20.96 -14.98
C SER A 63 -4.33 21.32 -13.53
N LEU A 64 -5.49 20.89 -13.01
CA LEU A 64 -5.83 21.02 -11.60
C LEU A 64 -4.86 20.23 -10.71
N ALA A 65 -4.54 18.98 -11.08
CA ALA A 65 -3.59 18.15 -10.35
C ALA A 65 -2.19 18.78 -10.29
N GLU A 66 -1.67 19.30 -11.41
CA GLU A 66 -0.39 20.03 -11.45
C GLU A 66 -0.41 21.31 -10.60
N GLY A 67 -1.55 22.02 -10.59
CA GLY A 67 -1.75 23.17 -9.71
C GLY A 67 -1.67 22.80 -8.23
N LEU A 68 -2.30 21.68 -7.87
CA LEU A 68 -2.26 21.11 -6.52
C LEU A 68 -0.87 20.60 -6.15
N GLU A 69 -0.13 20.01 -7.07
CA GLU A 69 1.27 19.63 -6.86
C GLU A 69 2.10 20.86 -6.50
N ARG A 70 2.02 21.94 -7.29
CA ARG A 70 2.75 23.19 -7.02
C ARG A 70 2.37 23.85 -5.70
N ALA A 71 1.11 23.72 -5.28
CA ALA A 71 0.64 24.28 -4.01
C ALA A 71 1.02 23.42 -2.80
N ALA A 72 1.37 22.15 -2.99
CA ALA A 72 1.73 21.27 -1.88
C ALA A 72 3.03 21.77 -1.20
N GLY A 73 2.99 21.88 0.12
CA GLY A 73 4.07 22.49 0.92
C GLY A 73 3.83 23.96 1.28
N SER A 74 2.86 24.64 0.67
CA SER A 74 2.50 26.03 1.02
C SER A 74 1.52 26.15 2.19
N GLY A 75 1.04 25.03 2.74
CA GLY A 75 -0.05 25.02 3.73
C GLY A 75 -1.42 25.39 3.16
N ALA A 76 -1.56 25.50 1.83
CA ALA A 76 -2.84 25.80 1.19
C ALA A 76 -3.90 24.74 1.52
N THR A 77 -5.09 25.22 1.90
CA THR A 77 -6.26 24.37 2.11
C THR A 77 -6.74 23.82 0.77
N PHE A 78 -7.07 22.54 0.77
CA PHE A 78 -7.55 21.85 -0.41
C PHE A 78 -8.95 22.34 -0.84
N PRO A 79 -9.22 22.54 -2.14
CA PRO A 79 -10.55 22.89 -2.61
C PRO A 79 -11.55 21.78 -2.28
N ALA A 80 -12.65 22.11 -1.60
CA ALA A 80 -13.70 21.15 -1.25
C ALA A 80 -14.30 20.46 -2.49
N GLU A 81 -14.25 21.15 -3.63
CA GLU A 81 -14.68 20.67 -4.93
C GLU A 81 -13.94 19.41 -5.36
N THR A 82 -12.62 19.39 -5.19
CA THR A 82 -11.81 18.24 -5.61
C THR A 82 -12.04 17.06 -4.66
N ALA A 83 -12.28 17.30 -3.37
CA ALA A 83 -12.59 16.23 -2.42
C ALA A 83 -13.91 15.53 -2.78
N ALA A 84 -14.92 16.30 -3.19
CA ALA A 84 -16.21 15.76 -3.64
C ALA A 84 -16.08 14.85 -4.87
N VAL A 85 -15.24 15.22 -5.83
CA VAL A 85 -14.95 14.37 -7.00
C VAL A 85 -14.25 13.07 -6.58
N LEU A 86 -13.42 13.12 -5.55
CA LEU A 86 -12.68 11.96 -5.06
C LEU A 86 -13.51 11.02 -4.15
N ASP A 87 -14.67 11.46 -3.68
CA ASP A 87 -15.63 10.60 -2.98
C ASP A 87 -16.64 9.93 -3.94
N LEU A 88 -16.57 10.24 -5.24
CA LEU A 88 -17.43 9.59 -6.24
C LEU A 88 -17.12 8.10 -6.38
N LYS A 89 -18.18 7.30 -6.53
CA LYS A 89 -18.11 5.86 -6.79
C LYS A 89 -18.77 5.55 -8.12
N GLU A 90 -18.35 4.46 -8.75
CA GLU A 90 -18.89 4.06 -10.05
C GLU A 90 -20.41 3.82 -10.00
N GLU A 91 -20.93 3.26 -8.90
CA GLU A 91 -22.36 3.05 -8.71
C GLU A 91 -23.18 4.35 -8.65
N HIS A 92 -22.56 5.50 -8.34
CA HIS A 92 -23.24 6.79 -8.26
C HIS A 92 -23.43 7.42 -9.65
N ILE A 93 -22.44 7.30 -10.53
CA ILE A 93 -22.40 7.94 -11.85
C ILE A 93 -21.78 7.02 -12.92
N PRO A 94 -22.42 5.87 -13.20
CA PRO A 94 -21.82 4.81 -13.99
C PRO A 94 -21.54 5.21 -15.44
N ARG A 95 -22.30 6.16 -16.02
CA ARG A 95 -22.10 6.57 -17.42
C ARG A 95 -20.89 7.48 -17.55
N THR A 96 -20.77 8.47 -16.67
CA THR A 96 -19.63 9.39 -16.60
C THR A 96 -18.36 8.61 -16.31
N PHE A 97 -18.39 7.69 -15.33
CA PHE A 97 -17.23 6.83 -15.03
C PHE A 97 -16.79 6.03 -16.24
N LYS A 98 -17.71 5.48 -17.05
CA LYS A 98 -17.37 4.76 -18.28
C LYS A 98 -16.86 5.65 -19.41
N ALA A 99 -17.27 6.92 -19.45
CA ALA A 99 -16.88 7.85 -20.49
C ALA A 99 -15.51 8.51 -20.24
N ILE A 100 -15.18 8.81 -18.98
CA ILE A 100 -13.92 9.43 -18.60
C ILE A 100 -12.78 8.42 -18.66
N ARG A 101 -11.62 8.83 -19.18
CA ARG A 101 -10.45 7.96 -19.13
C ARG A 101 -9.96 7.80 -17.68
N PRO A 102 -9.73 6.56 -17.21
CA PRO A 102 -9.35 6.33 -15.82
C PRO A 102 -7.99 6.93 -15.43
N ASP A 103 -7.08 7.16 -16.36
CA ASP A 103 -5.77 7.76 -16.09
C ASP A 103 -5.86 9.19 -15.54
N ALA A 104 -6.82 9.99 -16.02
CA ALA A 104 -6.97 11.37 -15.59
C ALA A 104 -7.49 11.47 -14.15
N LEU A 105 -8.54 10.71 -13.81
CA LEU A 105 -9.05 10.63 -12.44
C LEU A 105 -7.99 10.03 -11.50
N PHE A 106 -7.23 9.05 -11.99
CA PHE A 106 -6.19 8.44 -11.22
C PHE A 106 -5.05 9.42 -10.89
N LYS A 107 -4.58 10.22 -11.85
CA LYS A 107 -3.58 11.27 -11.59
C LYS A 107 -4.06 12.26 -10.54
N LEU A 108 -5.28 12.80 -10.69
CA LEU A 108 -5.87 13.70 -9.69
C LEU A 108 -5.95 13.05 -8.30
N SER A 109 -6.40 11.80 -8.23
CA SER A 109 -6.50 11.05 -6.97
C SER A 109 -5.13 10.81 -6.31
N SER A 110 -4.10 10.53 -7.11
CA SER A 110 -2.74 10.28 -6.62
C SER A 110 -2.12 11.54 -6.01
N VAL A 111 -2.28 12.69 -6.67
CA VAL A 111 -1.80 13.98 -6.17
C VAL A 111 -2.49 14.34 -4.86
N TYR A 112 -3.82 14.18 -4.80
CA TYR A 112 -4.59 14.47 -3.60
C TYR A 112 -4.15 13.60 -2.41
N HIS A 113 -4.11 12.29 -2.64
CA HIS A 113 -3.83 11.35 -1.57
C HIS A 113 -2.40 11.49 -1.06
N TRP A 114 -1.43 11.68 -1.95
CA TRP A 114 -0.02 11.82 -1.58
C TRP A 114 0.28 13.11 -0.80
N ARG A 115 -0.30 14.23 -1.23
CA ARG A 115 0.14 15.56 -0.76
C ARG A 115 -0.77 16.21 0.28
N TYR A 116 -2.03 15.80 0.37
CA TYR A 116 -3.02 16.53 1.19
C TYR A 116 -3.73 15.67 2.23
N CYS A 117 -3.98 14.38 1.96
CA CYS A 117 -4.83 13.56 2.82
C CYS A 117 -4.46 12.06 2.79
N PRO A 118 -3.26 11.68 3.26
CA PRO A 118 -2.87 10.26 3.36
C PRO A 118 -3.83 9.49 4.27
N HIS A 119 -4.24 10.10 5.39
CA HIS A 119 -5.12 9.48 6.40
C HIS A 119 -6.61 9.46 6.03
N ARG A 120 -7.02 10.09 4.91
CA ARG A 120 -8.44 10.14 4.50
C ARG A 120 -8.64 9.43 3.17
N HIS A 121 -9.44 8.37 3.24
CA HIS A 121 -10.07 7.69 2.10
C HIS A 121 -9.08 7.00 1.14
N PRO A 122 -8.30 6.00 1.62
CA PRO A 122 -7.37 5.19 0.82
C PRO A 122 -8.01 4.46 -0.38
N TRP A 123 -9.33 4.30 -0.34
CA TRP A 123 -10.08 3.43 -1.26
C TRP A 123 -10.20 3.97 -2.68
N LEU A 124 -10.22 5.29 -2.91
CA LEU A 124 -10.44 5.79 -4.27
C LEU A 124 -9.22 5.54 -5.19
N PRO A 125 -7.97 5.90 -4.83
CA PRO A 125 -6.81 5.56 -5.65
C PRO A 125 -6.69 4.05 -5.88
N VAL A 126 -7.00 3.25 -4.85
CA VAL A 126 -7.02 1.77 -4.96
C VAL A 126 -8.09 1.28 -5.94
N MET A 127 -9.31 1.81 -5.86
CA MET A 127 -10.43 1.44 -6.74
C MET A 127 -10.17 1.87 -8.19
N LEU A 128 -9.84 3.14 -8.41
CA LEU A 128 -9.52 3.69 -9.73
C LEU A 128 -8.32 2.99 -10.34
N GLY A 129 -7.28 2.74 -9.55
CA GLY A 129 -6.10 2.01 -9.99
C GLY A 129 -6.39 0.55 -10.32
N ARG A 130 -7.23 -0.15 -9.53
CA ARG A 130 -7.70 -1.50 -9.87
C ARG A 130 -8.51 -1.52 -11.16
N ARG A 131 -9.39 -0.54 -11.35
CA ARG A 131 -10.18 -0.41 -12.58
C ARG A 131 -9.28 -0.15 -13.79
N LEU A 132 -8.34 0.78 -13.68
CA LEU A 132 -7.35 1.07 -14.70
C LEU A 132 -6.50 -0.18 -15.01
N CYS A 133 -6.07 -0.92 -13.98
CA CYS A 133 -5.36 -2.19 -14.15
C CYS A 133 -6.23 -3.25 -14.85
N ASN A 134 -7.52 -3.38 -14.51
CA ASN A 134 -8.44 -4.30 -15.19
C ASN A 134 -8.59 -3.95 -16.69
N GLU A 135 -8.75 -2.66 -17.00
CA GLU A 135 -8.87 -2.18 -18.38
C GLU A 135 -7.60 -2.44 -19.17
N ILE A 136 -6.44 -2.13 -18.59
CA ILE A 136 -5.12 -2.40 -19.17
C ILE A 136 -4.93 -3.91 -19.36
N ALA A 137 -5.21 -4.73 -18.33
CA ALA A 137 -5.10 -6.19 -18.39
C ALA A 137 -5.99 -6.80 -19.48
N SER A 138 -7.17 -6.22 -19.73
CA SER A 138 -8.10 -6.69 -20.76
C SER A 138 -7.72 -6.30 -22.20
N THR A 139 -6.83 -5.32 -22.37
CA THR A 139 -6.51 -4.73 -23.69
C THR A 139 -5.07 -5.04 -24.11
N THR A 140 -4.09 -4.53 -23.38
CA THR A 140 -2.65 -4.61 -23.72
C THR A 140 -1.89 -5.50 -22.75
N GLY A 141 -2.34 -5.57 -21.49
CA GLY A 141 -1.63 -6.18 -20.39
C GLY A 141 -0.41 -5.40 -19.88
N GLU A 142 -0.09 -4.27 -20.48
CA GLU A 142 1.05 -3.42 -20.14
C GLU A 142 0.61 -1.97 -19.94
N LEU A 143 1.21 -1.28 -18.98
CA LEU A 143 0.95 0.14 -18.77
C LEU A 143 1.27 0.93 -20.05
N PRO A 144 0.35 1.78 -20.53
CA PRO A 144 0.64 2.64 -21.67
C PRO A 144 1.90 3.49 -21.42
N PRO A 145 2.83 3.58 -22.38
CA PRO A 145 4.08 4.32 -22.17
C PRO A 145 3.87 5.83 -21.99
N ASP A 146 2.76 6.37 -22.53
CA ASP A 146 2.33 7.77 -22.43
C ASP A 146 1.61 8.10 -21.11
N LEU A 147 1.38 7.11 -20.26
CA LEU A 147 0.74 7.28 -18.96
C LEU A 147 1.74 7.86 -17.95
N GLU A 148 1.75 9.19 -17.85
CA GLU A 148 2.58 9.96 -16.90
C GLU A 148 2.07 9.81 -15.47
N LEU A 149 2.67 8.89 -14.72
CA LEU A 149 2.40 8.63 -13.31
C LEU A 149 3.66 8.87 -12.49
N PRO A 150 3.50 9.35 -11.25
CA PRO A 150 4.58 9.29 -10.27
C PRO A 150 5.18 7.88 -10.21
N PRO A 151 6.51 7.72 -10.08
CA PRO A 151 7.17 6.42 -10.09
C PRO A 151 6.56 5.39 -9.13
N GLU A 152 6.19 5.81 -7.92
CA GLU A 152 5.60 4.94 -6.91
C GLU A 152 4.19 4.44 -7.27
N ILE A 153 3.45 5.27 -8.01
CA ILE A 153 2.12 4.93 -8.52
C ILE A 153 2.25 3.93 -9.67
N ARG A 154 3.20 4.18 -10.58
CA ARG A 154 3.54 3.28 -11.69
C ARG A 154 3.93 1.90 -11.17
N ASP A 155 4.84 1.86 -10.21
CA ASP A 155 5.35 0.63 -9.59
C ASP A 155 4.23 -0.17 -8.91
N TRP A 156 3.33 0.53 -8.22
CA TRP A 156 2.15 -0.09 -7.63
C TRP A 156 1.23 -0.72 -8.69
N MET A 157 0.99 -0.02 -9.79
CA MET A 157 0.17 -0.55 -10.88
C MET A 157 0.83 -1.75 -11.56
N ILE A 158 2.14 -1.72 -11.79
CA ILE A 158 2.90 -2.87 -12.30
C ILE A 158 2.68 -4.07 -11.37
N THR A 159 2.80 -3.85 -10.05
CA THR A 159 2.57 -4.89 -9.05
C THR A 159 1.14 -5.45 -9.11
N LEU A 160 0.13 -4.58 -9.28
CA LEU A 160 -1.26 -5.02 -9.43
C LEU A 160 -1.49 -5.86 -10.70
N LEU A 161 -0.97 -5.41 -11.84
CA LEU A 161 -1.07 -6.10 -13.12
C LEU A 161 -0.40 -7.48 -13.06
N GLN A 162 0.78 -7.58 -12.44
CA GLN A 162 1.48 -8.85 -12.22
C GLN A 162 0.66 -9.81 -11.34
N ARG A 163 0.04 -9.31 -10.26
CA ARG A 163 -0.84 -10.11 -9.39
C ARG A 163 -2.04 -10.66 -10.14
N GLN A 164 -2.69 -9.85 -10.98
CA GLN A 164 -3.85 -10.27 -11.77
C GLN A 164 -3.51 -11.37 -12.77
N ARG A 165 -2.30 -11.34 -13.33
CA ARG A 165 -1.78 -12.36 -14.25
C ARG A 165 -1.52 -13.71 -13.59
N ARG A 166 -1.73 -13.85 -12.27
CA ARG A 166 -1.46 -15.07 -11.48
C ARG A 166 -0.04 -15.61 -11.73
N SER A 167 0.90 -14.73 -12.04
CA SER A 167 2.31 -15.12 -12.04
C SER A 167 2.64 -15.53 -10.61
N SER A 168 2.91 -16.82 -10.39
CA SER A 168 3.32 -17.35 -9.09
C SER A 168 4.62 -16.71 -8.60
N ALA A 169 5.41 -16.14 -9.51
CA ALA A 169 6.46 -15.21 -9.17
C ALA A 169 5.82 -13.86 -8.80
N VAL A 170 5.59 -13.67 -7.50
CA VAL A 170 5.33 -12.35 -6.92
C VAL A 170 6.62 -11.56 -7.05
N HIS A 171 6.85 -10.95 -8.21
CA HIS A 171 7.86 -9.91 -8.31
C HIS A 171 7.40 -8.76 -7.41
N GLY A 172 8.24 -8.37 -6.46
CA GLY A 172 8.00 -7.18 -5.65
C GLY A 172 7.90 -5.93 -6.54
N ALA A 173 7.40 -4.83 -5.98
CA ALA A 173 7.56 -3.53 -6.63
C ALA A 173 9.05 -3.31 -6.91
N PRO A 174 9.42 -2.66 -8.04
CA PRO A 174 10.80 -2.44 -8.37
C PRO A 174 11.51 -1.61 -7.30
N ASP A 175 12.82 -1.79 -7.26
CA ASP A 175 13.68 -1.11 -6.32
C ASP A 175 13.72 0.39 -6.62
N ILE A 176 13.72 1.19 -5.55
CA ILE A 176 13.87 2.64 -5.64
C ILE A 176 15.36 2.99 -5.73
N LEU A 177 16.18 2.33 -4.91
CA LEU A 177 17.63 2.49 -4.90
C LEU A 177 18.30 1.30 -5.59
N PRO A 178 19.48 1.44 -6.21
CA PRO A 178 20.21 0.30 -6.78
C PRO A 178 20.54 -0.73 -5.70
N LEU A 179 20.78 -1.99 -6.12
CA LEU A 179 21.09 -3.08 -5.20
C LEU A 179 22.39 -2.82 -4.43
N ASP A 180 23.43 -2.37 -5.14
CA ASP A 180 24.70 -1.96 -4.55
C ASP A 180 24.78 -0.44 -4.36
N LEU A 181 24.81 0.00 -3.11
CA LEU A 181 24.97 1.42 -2.74
C LEU A 181 26.43 1.85 -2.57
N GLY A 182 27.41 1.05 -3.02
CA GLY A 182 28.84 1.23 -2.67
C GLY A 182 29.47 2.50 -3.21
N GLY A 183 28.93 3.00 -4.33
CA GLY A 183 29.32 4.28 -4.91
C GLY A 183 28.46 5.47 -4.47
N MET A 184 27.48 5.28 -3.57
CA MET A 184 26.58 6.35 -3.15
C MET A 184 27.01 6.95 -1.80
N THR A 185 26.89 8.27 -1.68
CA THR A 185 26.97 8.97 -0.40
C THR A 185 25.57 9.07 0.24
N PRO A 186 25.47 9.35 1.54
CA PRO A 186 24.19 9.66 2.20
C PRO A 186 23.38 10.73 1.44
N GLU A 187 24.01 11.82 1.01
CA GLU A 187 23.36 12.88 0.23
C GLU A 187 22.92 12.40 -1.15
N GLY A 188 23.70 11.51 -1.78
CA GLY A 188 23.34 10.90 -3.06
C GLY A 188 22.12 9.97 -2.94
N ILE A 189 21.97 9.27 -1.81
CA ILE A 189 20.78 8.47 -1.50
C ILE A 189 19.56 9.38 -1.31
N GLU A 190 19.70 10.45 -0.52
CA GLU A 190 18.63 11.44 -0.31
C GLU A 190 18.18 12.09 -1.63
N ALA A 191 19.13 12.44 -2.50
CA ALA A 191 18.85 12.98 -3.83
C ALA A 191 18.13 11.96 -4.74
N ALA A 192 18.52 10.69 -4.71
CA ALA A 192 17.85 9.64 -5.48
C ALA A 192 16.41 9.41 -4.99
N LEU A 193 16.18 9.41 -3.68
CA LEU A 193 14.84 9.33 -3.10
C LEU A 193 14.00 10.55 -3.48
N ALA A 194 14.55 11.77 -3.33
CA ALA A 194 13.85 13.00 -3.70
C ALA A 194 13.46 13.03 -5.19
N ALA A 195 14.36 12.55 -6.06
CA ALA A 195 14.08 12.41 -7.48
C ALA A 195 12.99 11.37 -7.78
N TYR A 196 13.01 10.22 -7.10
CA TYR A 196 12.01 9.18 -7.26
C TYR A 196 10.61 9.63 -6.79
N PHE A 197 10.51 10.35 -5.67
CA PHE A 197 9.23 10.83 -5.14
C PHE A 197 8.75 12.17 -5.70
N GLU A 198 9.56 12.80 -6.56
CA GLU A 198 9.33 14.15 -7.07
C GLU A 198 9.00 15.15 -5.94
N ALA A 199 9.70 15.01 -4.80
CA ALA A 199 9.45 15.76 -3.57
C ALA A 199 10.77 16.02 -2.80
N PRO A 200 10.86 17.11 -2.02
CA PRO A 200 12.01 17.34 -1.15
C PRO A 200 12.18 16.20 -0.14
N VAL A 201 13.42 15.84 0.18
CA VAL A 201 13.71 14.76 1.12
C VAL A 201 13.17 15.07 2.52
N GLU A 202 13.08 16.34 2.88
CA GLU A 202 12.52 16.81 4.16
C GLU A 202 11.06 16.38 4.32
N ALA A 203 10.28 16.41 3.23
CA ALA A 203 8.89 15.94 3.25
C ALA A 203 8.81 14.42 3.50
N LEU A 204 9.79 13.65 3.04
CA LEU A 204 9.90 12.22 3.31
C LEU A 204 10.38 11.94 4.75
N VAL A 205 11.37 12.70 5.23
CA VAL A 205 11.86 12.61 6.62
C VAL A 205 10.74 12.93 7.59
N ASP A 206 9.95 13.98 7.35
CA ASP A 206 8.80 14.34 8.17
C ASP A 206 7.78 13.19 8.28
N LYS A 207 7.58 12.40 7.21
CA LYS A 207 6.72 11.20 7.24
C LYS A 207 7.27 10.10 8.14
N LEU A 208 8.60 9.97 8.15
CA LEU A 208 9.32 8.97 8.91
C LEU A 208 9.50 9.38 10.39
N ARG A 209 9.19 10.60 10.78
CA ARG A 209 9.26 11.02 12.20
C ARG A 209 7.99 10.61 12.96
N PRO A 210 8.08 10.52 14.30
CA PRO A 210 6.91 10.26 15.15
C PRO A 210 5.79 11.29 14.95
N ASP A 211 4.58 10.92 15.36
CA ASP A 211 3.37 11.76 15.44
C ASP A 211 2.80 12.30 14.12
N ARG A 212 3.42 12.00 12.98
CA ARG A 212 2.90 12.37 11.65
C ARG A 212 2.10 11.25 10.98
N TYR A 213 2.73 10.10 10.82
CA TYR A 213 2.16 8.93 10.14
C TYR A 213 2.24 7.65 10.96
N SER A 214 3.18 7.60 11.89
CA SER A 214 3.32 6.54 12.87
C SER A 214 3.49 7.18 14.24
N ALA A 215 2.80 6.65 15.25
CA ALA A 215 2.95 7.11 16.63
C ALA A 215 4.40 6.94 17.13
N SER A 216 5.09 5.89 16.68
CA SER A 216 6.49 5.67 17.04
C SER A 216 7.48 6.31 16.06
N GLY A 217 7.04 6.65 14.85
CA GLY A 217 7.92 6.97 13.74
C GLY A 217 8.78 5.79 13.29
N PHE A 218 9.60 6.06 12.30
CA PHE A 218 10.65 5.20 11.75
C PHE A 218 12.04 5.79 11.94
N LEU A 219 12.19 7.09 12.20
CA LEU A 219 13.48 7.75 12.41
C LEU A 219 13.47 8.46 13.76
N SER A 220 14.60 8.42 14.46
CA SER A 220 14.86 9.22 15.66
C SER A 220 14.99 10.71 15.32
N ALA A 221 14.96 11.60 16.32
CA ALA A 221 15.11 13.05 16.15
C ALA A 221 16.39 13.42 15.38
N ASP A 222 17.48 12.68 15.59
CA ASP A 222 18.81 13.00 15.09
C ASP A 222 19.19 12.22 13.83
N ASP A 223 18.37 11.24 13.41
CA ASP A 223 18.68 10.38 12.27
C ASP A 223 18.60 11.15 10.93
N ARG A 224 19.63 11.03 10.10
CA ARG A 224 19.55 11.42 8.68
C ARG A 224 19.17 10.22 7.84
N LEU A 225 18.13 10.34 7.01
CA LEU A 225 17.60 9.23 6.22
C LEU A 225 18.66 8.58 5.33
N GLY A 226 19.41 9.39 4.58
CA GLY A 226 20.47 8.88 3.72
C GLY A 226 21.58 8.17 4.50
N GLN A 227 21.89 8.66 5.70
CA GLN A 227 22.91 8.06 6.56
C GLN A 227 22.49 6.69 7.06
N VAL A 228 21.25 6.55 7.57
CA VAL A 228 20.73 5.26 8.07
C VAL A 228 20.75 4.21 6.96
N ILE A 229 20.23 4.54 5.78
CA ILE A 229 20.22 3.63 4.62
C ILE A 229 21.64 3.26 4.19
N TRP A 230 22.55 4.23 4.18
CA TRP A 230 23.94 4.00 3.81
C TRP A 230 24.65 3.06 4.80
N GLU A 231 24.43 3.24 6.10
CA GLU A 231 24.99 2.39 7.16
C GLU A 231 24.45 0.96 7.08
N ASP A 232 23.14 0.80 6.83
CA ASP A 232 22.49 -0.50 6.63
C ASP A 232 23.10 -1.25 5.44
N ALA A 233 23.20 -0.56 4.29
CA ALA A 233 23.76 -1.14 3.08
C ALA A 233 25.25 -1.48 3.24
N ARG A 234 26.03 -0.61 3.91
CA ARG A 234 27.43 -0.90 4.23
C ARG A 234 27.54 -2.15 5.10
N LYS A 235 26.70 -2.27 6.13
CA LYS A 235 26.72 -3.41 7.04
C LYS A 235 26.37 -4.71 6.32
N LEU A 236 25.33 -4.72 5.46
CA LEU A 236 25.00 -5.88 4.64
C LEU A 236 26.17 -6.31 3.74
N ARG A 237 26.84 -5.34 3.09
CA ARG A 237 28.02 -5.62 2.26
C ARG A 237 29.16 -6.24 3.07
N GLU A 238 29.45 -5.71 4.26
CA GLU A 238 30.48 -6.27 5.16
C GLU A 238 30.17 -7.71 5.57
N LEU A 239 28.89 -8.05 5.70
CA LEU A 239 28.43 -9.39 6.01
C LEU A 239 28.37 -10.32 4.79
N GLY A 240 28.56 -9.79 3.57
CA GLY A 240 28.39 -10.54 2.33
C GLY A 240 26.94 -10.97 2.07
N VAL A 241 25.97 -10.22 2.62
CA VAL A 241 24.54 -10.53 2.53
C VAL A 241 23.87 -9.59 1.55
N ASP A 242 23.16 -10.16 0.58
CA ASP A 242 22.32 -9.39 -0.34
C ASP A 242 20.98 -9.01 0.30
N ARG A 243 20.51 -7.78 0.11
CA ARG A 243 19.28 -7.29 0.75
C ARG A 243 18.02 -7.97 0.21
N HIS A 244 17.98 -8.36 -1.08
CA HIS A 244 16.86 -9.12 -1.64
C HIS A 244 16.88 -10.54 -1.10
N ALA A 245 18.03 -11.19 -1.08
CA ALA A 245 18.16 -12.53 -0.49
C ALA A 245 17.72 -12.55 0.98
N LEU A 246 18.05 -11.51 1.76
CA LEU A 246 17.60 -11.35 3.14
C LEU A 246 16.09 -11.21 3.25
N ALA A 247 15.49 -10.29 2.47
CA ALA A 247 14.05 -10.05 2.47
C ALA A 247 13.25 -11.27 1.97
N ASP A 248 13.72 -11.94 0.91
CA ASP A 248 13.10 -13.13 0.33
C ASP A 248 13.13 -14.31 1.31
N ARG A 249 14.24 -14.48 2.02
CA ARG A 249 14.36 -15.55 3.03
C ARG A 249 13.42 -15.32 4.22
N ALA A 250 13.26 -14.07 4.66
CA ALA A 250 12.27 -13.74 5.69
C ALA A 250 10.83 -13.92 5.20
N ASP A 251 10.53 -13.47 3.98
CA ASP A 251 9.19 -13.60 3.37
C ASP A 251 8.81 -15.07 3.17
N GLU A 252 9.77 -15.91 2.78
CA GLU A 252 9.60 -17.35 2.68
C GLU A 252 9.25 -17.98 4.03
N ALA A 253 9.96 -17.62 5.10
CA ALA A 253 9.67 -18.08 6.45
C ALA A 253 8.22 -17.74 6.86
N ILE A 254 7.80 -16.51 6.57
CA ILE A 254 6.45 -16.00 6.85
C ILE A 254 5.40 -16.72 6.02
N ARG A 255 5.66 -16.93 4.73
CA ARG A 255 4.76 -17.64 3.82
C ARG A 255 4.53 -19.07 4.29
N GLN A 256 5.58 -19.79 4.66
CA GLN A 256 5.45 -21.13 5.22
C GLN A 256 4.69 -21.13 6.55
N CYS A 257 4.96 -20.17 7.44
CA CYS A 257 4.22 -20.01 8.69
C CYS A 257 2.72 -19.76 8.45
N ARG A 258 2.35 -18.91 7.49
CA ARG A 258 0.94 -18.67 7.11
C ARG A 258 0.27 -19.93 6.57
N GLN A 259 0.96 -20.69 5.73
CA GLN A 259 0.43 -21.96 5.24
C GLN A 259 0.23 -22.97 6.37
N ALA A 260 1.16 -23.05 7.32
CA ALA A 260 1.02 -23.87 8.52
C ALA A 260 -0.13 -23.39 9.42
N ASP A 261 -0.31 -22.07 9.57
CA ASP A 261 -1.40 -21.51 10.38
C ASP A 261 -2.78 -21.77 9.76
N LEU A 262 -2.91 -21.66 8.43
CA LEU A 262 -4.14 -22.02 7.73
C LEU A 262 -4.52 -23.49 7.96
N ARG A 263 -3.56 -24.41 7.83
CA ARG A 263 -3.79 -25.83 8.14
C ARG A 263 -4.17 -26.05 9.61
N ALA A 264 -3.48 -25.38 10.53
CA ALA A 264 -3.78 -25.47 11.95
C ALA A 264 -5.19 -24.94 12.29
N ARG A 265 -5.68 -23.91 11.59
CA ARG A 265 -7.05 -23.42 11.72
C ARG A 265 -8.05 -24.46 11.21
N ASP A 266 -7.82 -25.04 10.04
CA ASP A 266 -8.68 -26.10 9.49
C ASP A 266 -8.76 -27.30 10.45
N GLU A 267 -7.62 -27.75 10.99
CA GLU A 267 -7.55 -28.81 12.01
C GLU A 267 -8.24 -28.42 13.33
N THR A 268 -8.15 -27.15 13.74
CA THR A 268 -8.82 -26.64 14.94
C THR A 268 -10.33 -26.56 14.76
N GLU A 269 -10.80 -26.19 13.56
CA GLU A 269 -12.21 -26.21 13.21
C GLU A 269 -12.76 -27.63 13.15
N GLU A 270 -12.00 -28.58 12.60
CA GLU A 270 -12.37 -30.00 12.60
C GLU A 270 -12.43 -30.55 14.03
N TRP A 271 -11.41 -30.28 14.85
CA TRP A 271 -11.39 -30.65 16.26
C TRP A 271 -12.59 -30.03 17.01
N SER A 272 -12.87 -28.74 16.80
CA SER A 272 -14.01 -28.06 17.44
C SER A 272 -15.33 -28.71 17.04
N ARG A 273 -15.52 -29.05 15.75
CA ARG A 273 -16.70 -29.77 15.27
C ARG A 273 -16.80 -31.16 15.89
N ALA A 274 -15.69 -31.86 16.08
CA ALA A 274 -15.67 -33.16 16.73
C ALA A 274 -15.99 -33.06 18.23
N TYR A 275 -15.39 -32.10 18.94
CA TYR A 275 -15.58 -31.85 20.38
C TYR A 275 -17.02 -31.46 20.73
N LEU A 276 -17.69 -30.73 19.82
CA LEU A 276 -19.07 -30.27 20.00
C LEU A 276 -20.10 -31.25 19.42
N ARG A 277 -19.68 -32.34 18.80
CA ARG A 277 -20.58 -33.30 18.17
C ARG A 277 -21.51 -33.94 19.18
N GLY A 278 -22.81 -33.91 18.89
CA GLY A 278 -23.84 -34.52 19.75
C GLY A 278 -24.25 -33.66 20.95
N LYS A 279 -23.65 -32.48 21.13
CA LYS A 279 -24.11 -31.48 22.11
C LYS A 279 -25.29 -30.70 21.55
N SER A 280 -26.23 -30.31 22.42
CA SER A 280 -27.21 -29.26 22.08
C SER A 280 -26.51 -27.93 21.82
N PHE A 281 -27.23 -26.95 21.27
CA PHE A 281 -26.69 -25.60 21.08
C PHE A 281 -26.21 -24.99 22.41
N GLU A 282 -27.01 -25.11 23.48
CA GLU A 282 -26.69 -24.56 24.79
C GLU A 282 -25.48 -25.27 25.43
N GLU A 283 -25.39 -26.59 25.26
CA GLU A 283 -24.26 -27.40 25.74
C GLU A 283 -22.96 -27.08 24.99
N ALA A 284 -23.06 -26.83 23.67
CA ALA A 284 -21.92 -26.44 22.85
C ALA A 284 -21.39 -25.05 23.27
N GLU A 285 -22.30 -24.09 23.47
CA GLU A 285 -21.94 -22.75 23.93
C GLU A 285 -21.33 -22.79 25.34
N ALA A 286 -21.91 -23.56 26.27
CA ALA A 286 -21.35 -23.76 27.60
C ALA A 286 -19.96 -24.41 27.53
N ALA A 287 -19.77 -25.42 26.68
CA ALA A 287 -18.50 -26.09 26.48
C ALA A 287 -17.43 -25.13 25.90
N GLN A 288 -17.78 -24.27 24.96
CA GLN A 288 -16.86 -23.26 24.40
C GLN A 288 -16.41 -22.21 25.42
N ARG A 289 -17.20 -21.99 26.49
CA ARG A 289 -16.85 -21.08 27.59
C ARG A 289 -15.91 -21.72 28.63
N THR A 290 -15.73 -23.04 28.60
CA THR A 290 -14.82 -23.72 29.54
C THR A 290 -13.37 -23.31 29.33
N ASP A 291 -12.61 -23.26 30.42
CA ASP A 291 -11.18 -22.96 30.36
C ASP A 291 -10.41 -24.01 29.57
N GLU A 292 -10.85 -25.28 29.64
CA GLU A 292 -10.27 -26.39 28.87
C GLU A 292 -10.38 -26.14 27.36
N TYR A 293 -11.59 -25.87 26.86
CA TYR A 293 -11.78 -25.59 25.43
C TYR A 293 -10.98 -24.36 25.00
N ARG A 294 -11.01 -23.27 25.79
CA ARG A 294 -10.28 -22.04 25.47
C ARG A 294 -8.77 -22.21 25.53
N ALA A 295 -8.25 -23.04 26.43
CA ALA A 295 -6.83 -23.33 26.54
C ALA A 295 -6.36 -24.16 25.33
N GLU A 296 -7.08 -25.22 24.97
CA GLU A 296 -6.73 -26.06 23.83
C GLU A 296 -6.90 -25.32 22.50
N HIS A 297 -7.98 -24.55 22.33
CA HIS A 297 -8.17 -23.70 21.15
C HIS A 297 -7.05 -22.66 21.01
N ARG A 298 -6.67 -21.96 22.10
CA ARG A 298 -5.53 -21.03 22.07
C ARG A 298 -4.21 -21.73 21.78
N ARG A 299 -3.99 -22.91 22.36
CA ARG A 299 -2.79 -23.71 22.08
C ARG A 299 -2.70 -24.10 20.61
N ARG A 300 -3.80 -24.38 19.93
CA ARG A 300 -3.76 -24.73 18.50
C ARG A 300 -3.53 -23.51 17.61
N VAL A 301 -4.16 -22.38 17.92
CA VAL A 301 -4.15 -21.19 17.06
C VAL A 301 -2.98 -20.23 17.33
N SER A 302 -2.45 -20.16 18.55
CA SER A 302 -1.50 -19.10 18.95
C SER A 302 -0.03 -19.56 19.11
N MET A 303 0.28 -20.81 18.78
CA MET A 303 1.63 -21.35 18.95
C MET A 303 2.55 -20.90 17.81
N PRO A 304 3.82 -20.54 18.14
CA PRO A 304 4.86 -20.39 17.13
C PRO A 304 4.92 -21.64 16.25
N ARG A 305 5.17 -21.43 14.96
CA ARG A 305 5.36 -22.50 13.97
C ARG A 305 6.85 -22.68 13.75
N LEU A 306 7.31 -23.92 13.87
CA LEU A 306 8.64 -24.26 13.41
C LEU A 306 8.61 -24.39 11.88
N VAL A 307 9.40 -23.57 11.22
CA VAL A 307 9.52 -23.48 9.76
C VAL A 307 10.92 -23.93 9.37
N MET A 308 10.99 -24.73 8.31
CA MET A 308 12.24 -25.19 7.71
C MET A 308 12.45 -24.42 6.40
N LEU A 309 13.50 -23.61 6.35
CA LEU A 309 13.88 -22.96 5.09
C LEU A 309 14.54 -23.97 4.14
N ASP A 310 14.75 -23.56 2.89
CA ASP A 310 15.35 -24.42 1.85
C ASP A 310 16.72 -25.01 2.24
N ASP A 311 17.43 -24.34 3.14
CA ASP A 311 18.56 -24.93 3.84
C ASP A 311 18.06 -25.71 5.07
N PRO A 312 18.11 -27.07 5.05
CA PRO A 312 17.61 -27.89 6.14
C PRO A 312 18.38 -27.68 7.46
N ALA A 313 19.54 -27.02 7.44
CA ALA A 313 20.27 -26.67 8.65
C ALA A 313 19.65 -25.45 9.38
N THR A 314 18.87 -24.61 8.70
CA THR A 314 18.29 -23.40 9.30
C THR A 314 16.85 -23.66 9.74
N ARG A 315 16.63 -23.64 11.06
CA ARG A 315 15.31 -23.77 11.68
C ARG A 315 14.84 -22.40 12.18
N LEU A 316 13.58 -22.06 11.95
CA LEU A 316 13.01 -20.82 12.44
C LEU A 316 11.71 -21.07 13.21
N GLU A 317 11.63 -20.56 14.43
CA GLU A 317 10.35 -20.36 15.10
C GLU A 317 9.75 -19.04 14.59
N VAL A 318 8.62 -19.13 13.90
CA VAL A 318 7.88 -18.00 13.35
C VAL A 318 6.55 -17.89 14.07
N GLN A 319 6.25 -16.72 14.64
CA GLN A 319 4.96 -16.43 15.26
C GLN A 319 4.32 -15.22 14.60
N LEU A 320 3.13 -15.43 14.01
CA LEU A 320 2.29 -14.34 13.54
C LEU A 320 1.57 -13.71 14.73
N LYS A 321 1.71 -12.40 14.89
CA LYS A 321 0.96 -11.60 15.87
C LYS A 321 0.09 -10.61 15.13
N GLY A 322 -1.20 -10.59 15.47
CA GLY A 322 -2.07 -9.51 15.02
C GLY A 322 -1.51 -8.18 15.51
N TYR A 323 -1.16 -7.30 14.59
CA TYR A 323 -0.79 -5.93 14.88
C TYR A 323 -2.08 -5.14 15.08
N LEU A 324 -2.19 -4.42 16.21
CA LEU A 324 -3.38 -3.65 16.56
C LEU A 324 -3.39 -2.24 15.94
N GLY A 325 -2.36 -1.89 15.17
CA GLY A 325 -2.27 -0.62 14.45
C GLY A 325 -2.37 -0.81 12.93
N GLU A 326 -2.39 0.32 12.22
CA GLU A 326 -2.10 0.37 10.79
C GLU A 326 -0.75 1.04 10.63
N GLN A 327 0.15 0.45 9.83
CA GLN A 327 1.42 1.07 9.48
C GLN A 327 1.44 1.30 7.99
N GLU A 328 1.45 2.58 7.59
CA GLU A 328 1.56 2.97 6.20
C GLU A 328 3.02 2.83 5.75
N ASP A 329 3.20 2.43 4.49
CA ASP A 329 4.52 2.46 3.85
C ASP A 329 4.90 3.92 3.56
N PRO A 330 5.92 4.48 4.23
CA PRO A 330 6.32 5.87 4.04
C PRO A 330 6.87 6.14 2.62
N PHE A 331 7.21 5.09 1.87
CA PHE A 331 7.74 5.13 0.50
C PHE A 331 6.68 4.76 -0.55
N ARG A 332 5.39 4.73 -0.18
CA ARG A 332 4.29 4.41 -1.10
C ARG A 332 3.19 5.44 -1.03
N SER A 333 2.74 5.86 -2.19
CA SER A 333 1.65 6.83 -2.35
C SER A 333 0.26 6.23 -2.30
N ILE A 334 0.15 4.90 -2.23
CA ILE A 334 -1.13 4.23 -2.10
C ILE A 334 -1.03 3.29 -0.90
N PRO A 335 -1.92 3.44 0.08
CA PRO A 335 -2.03 2.54 1.20
C PRO A 335 -2.23 1.14 0.66
N ALA A 336 -1.18 0.33 0.77
CA ALA A 336 -1.40 -1.10 0.80
C ALA A 336 -2.34 -1.34 1.99
N ALA A 337 -3.31 -2.23 1.81
CA ALA A 337 -4.08 -2.76 2.94
C ALA A 337 -3.09 -3.00 4.08
N GLY A 338 -3.29 -2.28 5.19
CA GLY A 338 -2.32 -2.19 6.28
C GLY A 338 -1.76 -3.58 6.57
N VAL A 339 -0.44 -3.64 6.72
CA VAL A 339 0.17 -4.86 7.23
C VAL A 339 -0.22 -4.94 8.69
N ASN A 340 -1.31 -5.63 8.97
CA ASN A 340 -1.86 -5.78 10.31
C ASN A 340 -1.25 -7.00 11.03
N GLU A 341 -0.02 -7.37 10.66
CA GLU A 341 0.67 -8.53 11.20
C GLU A 341 2.13 -8.19 11.50
N ASP A 342 2.46 -8.29 12.79
CA ASP A 342 3.84 -8.40 13.24
C ASP A 342 4.24 -9.87 13.15
N VAL A 343 5.49 -10.11 12.79
CA VAL A 343 6.07 -11.45 12.75
C VAL A 343 7.21 -11.49 13.74
N ILE A 344 7.14 -12.42 14.68
CA ILE A 344 8.29 -12.73 15.53
C ILE A 344 9.07 -13.87 14.88
N LEU A 345 10.34 -13.61 14.60
CA LEU A 345 11.28 -14.59 14.09
C LEU A 345 12.28 -14.92 15.19
N ARG A 346 12.54 -16.21 15.40
CA ARG A 346 13.57 -16.69 16.30
C ARG A 346 14.28 -17.88 15.67
N ASN A 347 15.60 -17.90 15.80
CA ASN A 347 16.38 -19.08 15.49
C ASN A 347 16.66 -19.84 16.81
N PRO A 348 16.09 -21.03 17.02
CA PRO A 348 16.29 -21.79 18.25
C PRO A 348 17.73 -22.27 18.43
N ASP A 349 18.54 -22.28 17.36
CA ASP A 349 19.96 -22.65 17.40
C ASP A 349 20.86 -21.50 17.88
N LEU A 350 20.31 -20.29 18.03
CA LEU A 350 21.00 -19.12 18.58
C LEU A 350 20.47 -18.82 19.99
N GLU A 351 20.95 -19.58 20.99
CA GLU A 351 20.45 -19.47 22.37
C GLU A 351 20.56 -18.05 22.95
N GLU A 352 21.60 -17.31 22.56
CA GLU A 352 21.88 -15.96 23.06
C GLU A 352 21.14 -14.84 22.29
N GLU A 353 20.61 -15.13 21.11
CA GLU A 353 19.97 -14.10 20.28
C GLU A 353 18.48 -14.00 20.61
N PRO A 354 17.99 -12.83 21.04
CA PRO A 354 16.58 -12.67 21.31
C PRO A 354 15.78 -12.78 19.99
N ALA A 355 14.50 -13.14 20.11
CA ALA A 355 13.59 -13.07 18.97
C ALA A 355 13.51 -11.63 18.43
N ILE A 356 13.39 -11.50 17.11
CA ILE A 356 13.20 -10.22 16.43
C ILE A 356 11.75 -10.08 15.99
N THR A 357 11.21 -8.88 16.12
CA THR A 357 9.91 -8.54 15.52
C THR A 357 10.18 -7.86 14.20
N VAL A 358 9.58 -8.37 13.12
CA VAL A 358 9.60 -7.76 11.79
C VAL A 358 8.16 -7.53 11.35
N SER A 359 7.87 -6.35 10.79
CA SER A 359 6.60 -6.16 10.08
C SER A 359 6.79 -6.60 8.62
N LEU A 360 5.73 -6.96 7.90
CA LEU A 360 5.85 -7.17 6.45
C LEU A 360 6.22 -5.87 5.71
N LEU A 361 5.92 -4.72 6.32
CA LEU A 361 6.38 -3.45 5.80
C LEU A 361 7.92 -3.40 5.85
N THR A 362 8.55 -3.78 6.96
CA THR A 362 10.01 -3.80 7.11
C THR A 362 10.67 -4.57 5.96
N LEU A 363 10.15 -5.74 5.56
CA LEU A 363 10.72 -6.51 4.43
C LEU A 363 10.62 -5.78 3.08
N HIS A 364 9.53 -5.04 2.87
CA HIS A 364 9.36 -4.22 1.68
C HIS A 364 10.31 -3.02 1.68
N LEU A 365 10.53 -2.39 2.84
CA LEU A 365 11.50 -1.30 3.01
C LEU A 365 12.94 -1.78 2.75
N ILE A 366 13.33 -2.93 3.28
CA ILE A 366 14.63 -3.55 3.03
C ILE A 366 14.83 -3.79 1.53
N ARG A 367 13.84 -4.39 0.85
CA ARG A 367 13.96 -4.75 -0.56
C ARG A 367 14.18 -3.53 -1.45
N ARG A 368 13.36 -2.49 -1.28
CA ARG A 368 13.29 -1.35 -2.21
C ARG A 368 14.31 -0.26 -1.95
N VAL A 369 14.66 -0.02 -0.68
CA VAL A 369 15.50 1.11 -0.26
C VAL A 369 16.59 0.73 0.74
N CYS A 370 16.77 -0.55 1.08
CA CYS A 370 17.74 -0.99 2.08
C CYS A 370 17.57 -0.30 3.45
N PHE A 371 16.32 -0.03 3.85
CA PHE A 371 16.00 0.67 5.08
C PHE A 371 15.45 -0.30 6.11
N PHE A 372 16.13 -0.43 7.25
CA PHE A 372 15.76 -1.35 8.33
C PHE A 372 15.07 -0.63 9.51
N GLU A 373 14.47 0.52 9.22
CA GLU A 373 13.98 1.51 10.19
C GLU A 373 15.15 2.18 10.93
N GLY A 374 15.01 3.42 11.38
CA GLY A 374 16.04 4.15 12.16
C GLY A 374 16.08 3.72 13.62
N ASN A 375 16.63 4.54 14.51
CA ASN A 375 16.79 4.19 15.92
C ASN A 375 15.44 4.30 16.70
N VAL A 376 14.54 3.37 16.40
CA VAL A 376 13.18 3.25 16.96
C VAL A 376 12.96 1.85 17.54
N ARG A 377 11.86 1.66 18.29
CA ARG A 377 11.53 0.37 18.93
C ARG A 377 11.44 -0.81 17.94
N TYR A 378 11.06 -0.52 16.70
CA TYR A 378 10.85 -1.51 15.64
C TYR A 378 12.08 -1.68 14.72
N ARG A 379 13.20 -1.01 15.03
CA ARG A 379 14.49 -1.19 14.36
C ARG A 379 14.87 -2.66 14.31
N VAL A 380 15.22 -3.12 13.12
CA VAL A 380 15.75 -4.47 12.91
C VAL A 380 17.20 -4.36 12.48
N GLU A 381 18.15 -4.63 13.37
CA GLU A 381 19.55 -4.55 12.96
C GLU A 381 19.88 -5.54 11.83
N PRO A 382 20.49 -5.10 10.71
CA PRO A 382 20.75 -5.95 9.54
C PRO A 382 21.51 -7.25 9.89
N GLU A 383 22.53 -7.13 10.74
CA GLU A 383 23.32 -8.26 11.22
C GLU A 383 22.48 -9.26 12.02
N ARG A 384 21.62 -8.75 12.91
CA ARG A 384 20.78 -9.60 13.75
C ARG A 384 19.73 -10.33 12.93
N LEU A 385 19.11 -9.66 11.96
CA LEU A 385 18.19 -10.32 11.02
C LEU A 385 18.91 -11.40 10.20
N ALA A 386 20.10 -11.11 9.69
CA ALA A 386 20.89 -12.07 8.92
C ALA A 386 21.30 -13.30 9.76
N ARG A 387 21.71 -13.12 11.02
CA ARG A 387 21.99 -14.23 11.95
C ARG A 387 20.75 -15.07 12.24
N VAL A 388 19.63 -14.42 12.62
CA VAL A 388 18.37 -15.12 12.89
C VAL A 388 17.97 -15.94 11.66
N LEU A 389 18.07 -15.39 10.46
CA LEU A 389 17.76 -16.10 9.22
C LEU A 389 18.82 -17.14 8.82
N GLY A 390 19.90 -17.34 9.58
CA GLY A 390 20.95 -18.32 9.29
C GLY A 390 21.79 -18.00 8.06
N MET A 391 21.84 -16.73 7.64
CA MET A 391 22.65 -16.29 6.49
C MET A 391 24.11 -16.04 6.87
N ILE A 392 24.36 -15.78 8.15
CA ILE A 392 25.68 -15.61 8.75
C ILE A 392 25.69 -16.28 10.13
N ARG A 393 26.88 -16.52 10.67
CA ARG A 393 27.07 -17.17 11.97
C ARG A 393 27.20 -16.18 13.12
#